data_AF-A0A6G0Q298-F1
#
_entry.id   AF-A0A6G0Q298-F1
#
_cell.length_a   1.000
_cell.length_b   1.000
_cell.length_c   1.000
_cell.angle_alpha   90.00
_cell.angle_beta   90.00
_cell.angle_gamma   90.00
#
_symmetry.space_group_name_H-M   'P 1'
#
loop_
_entity.id
_entity.type
_entity.pdbx_description
1 polymer ?
#
loop_
_entity_poly.entity_id
_entity_poly.type
_entity_poly.pdbx_seq_one_letter_code
_entity_poly.pdbx_strand_id
1 'polypeptide(L)' 'MPELLQMPTAGYIVERARWRVQNRAGRYELQHEVQYNVRPGGPSSRRWMSTTEFEELLDARKIECDLGTGDGV' A
#
# COMPACT_ATOMS: atom_id res chain seq x y z
N MET A 1 25.68 -2.92 8.43
CA MET A 1 24.39 -3.13 9.11
C MET A 1 23.34 -2.73 8.09
N PRO A 2 22.39 -3.59 7.67
CA PRO A 2 21.42 -3.13 6.70
C PRO A 2 20.50 -2.16 7.43
N GLU A 3 20.41 -0.97 6.85
CA GLU A 3 19.50 0.09 7.21
C GLU A 3 18.10 -0.47 6.94
N LEU A 4 17.58 -1.25 7.89
CA LEU A 4 16.16 -1.53 7.98
C LEU A 4 15.54 -0.14 8.02
N LEU A 5 14.98 0.28 6.88
CA LEU A 5 14.10 1.40 6.72
C LEU A 5 13.39 1.55 8.06
N GLN A 6 13.61 2.66 8.76
CA GLN A 6 12.86 2.98 9.96
C GLN A 6 11.40 3.11 9.53
N MET A 7 10.73 1.98 9.34
CA MET A 7 9.31 1.89 9.26
C MET A 7 8.87 2.45 10.60
N PRO A 8 8.19 3.61 10.64
CA PRO A 8 7.48 3.97 11.85
C PRO A 8 6.65 2.73 12.17
N THR A 9 6.82 2.16 13.37
CA THR A 9 6.08 0.97 13.81
C THR A 9 4.62 1.20 13.48
N ALA A 10 4.18 0.68 12.34
CA ALA A 10 2.97 1.17 11.69
C ALA A 10 1.84 0.58 12.50
N GLY A 11 1.14 1.43 13.24
CA GLY A 11 0.01 1.00 14.06
C GLY A 11 -1.04 0.30 13.20
N TYR A 12 -1.21 0.74 11.95
CA TYR A 12 -2.05 0.10 10.93
C TYR A 12 -1.81 0.78 9.56
N ILE A 13 -1.79 -0.01 8.48
CA ILE A 13 -1.72 0.48 7.09
C ILE A 13 -3.09 0.24 6.45
N VAL A 14 -3.62 1.21 5.71
CA VAL A 14 -4.93 1.12 5.07
C VAL A 14 -4.81 1.37 3.57
N GLU A 15 -5.41 0.52 2.75
CA GLU A 15 -5.55 0.78 1.32
C GLU A 15 -6.53 1.94 1.07
N ARG A 16 -6.14 2.92 0.26
CA ARG A 16 -6.96 4.11 -0.06
C ARG A 16 -7.39 4.19 -1.51
N ALA A 17 -6.56 3.74 -2.45
CA ALA A 17 -6.88 3.79 -3.87
C ALA A 17 -6.13 2.72 -4.66
N ARG A 18 -6.64 2.41 -5.86
CA ARG A 18 -5.99 1.56 -6.87
C ARG A 18 -5.84 2.36 -8.16
N TRP A 19 -4.68 2.30 -8.78
CA TRP A 19 -4.42 2.98 -10.04
C TRP A 19 -3.58 2.12 -10.97
N ARG A 20 -3.95 2.08 -12.25
CA ARG A 20 -3.17 1.40 -13.29
C ARG A 20 -2.25 2.41 -13.97
N VAL A 21 -0.94 2.28 -13.75
CA VAL A 21 0.07 3.12 -14.40
C VAL A 21 0.62 2.39 -15.61
N GLN A 22 0.69 3.09 -16.75
CA GLN A 22 1.39 2.56 -17.91
C GLN A 22 2.90 2.79 -17.74
N ASN A 23 3.67 1.71 -17.79
CA ASN A 23 5.12 1.79 -17.75
C ASN A 23 5.68 2.19 -19.11
N ARG A 24 6.98 2.50 -19.15
CA ARG A 24 7.67 2.92 -20.37
C ARG A 24 7.66 1.84 -21.47
N ALA A 25 7.44 0.58 -21.11
CA ALA A 25 7.28 -0.53 -22.05
C ALA A 25 5.83 -0.68 -22.58
N GLY A 26 4.93 0.24 -22.23
CA GLY A 26 3.53 0.25 -22.66
C GLY A 26 2.64 -0.73 -21.89
N ARG A 27 3.16 -1.42 -20.88
CA ARG A 27 2.39 -2.35 -20.04
C ARG A 27 1.72 -1.61 -18.89
N TYR A 28 0.52 -2.04 -18.53
CA TYR A 28 -0.17 -1.51 -17.36
C TYR A 28 0.25 -2.28 -16.11
N GLU A 29 0.72 -1.56 -15.11
CA GLU A 29 1.04 -2.08 -13.78
C GLU A 29 0.06 -1.49 -12.77
N LEU A 30 -0.49 -2.35 -11.92
CA LEU A 30 -1.39 -1.92 -10.85
C LEU A 30 -0.56 -1.41 -9.67
N GLN A 31 -0.91 -0.22 -9.20
CA GLN A 31 -0.35 0.38 -8.00
C GLN A 31 -1.47 0.64 -6.99
N HIS A 32 -1.10 0.51 -5.73
CA HIS A 32 -1.98 0.68 -4.58
C HIS A 32 -1.53 1.91 -3.81
N GLU A 33 -2.42 2.87 -3.61
CA GLU A 33 -2.19 3.94 -2.65
C GLU A 33 -2.50 3.40 -1.27
N VAL A 34 -1.50 3.42 -0.39
CA VAL A 34 -1.70 3.11 1.02
C VAL A 34 -1.48 4.33 1.88
N GLN A 35 -2.18 4.34 3.01
CA GLN A 35 -1.96 5.31 4.06
C GLN A 35 -1.35 4.60 5.27
N TYR A 36 -0.14 5.02 5.62
CA TYR A 36 0.53 4.62 6.85
C TYR A 36 0.00 5.46 8.00
N ASN A 37 -0.57 4.82 9.01
CA ASN A 37 -1.00 5.48 10.22
C ASN A 37 -0.18 4.96 11.41
N VAL A 38 0.32 5.90 12.22
CA VAL A 38 1.02 5.57 13.47
C VAL A 38 0.02 5.27 14.59
N ARG A 39 -1.15 5.92 14.57
CA ARG A 39 -2.24 5.82 15.57
C ARG A 39 -3.54 6.47 15.03
N PRO A 40 -4.73 6.11 15.55
CA PRO A 40 -5.97 6.82 15.23
C PRO A 40 -5.85 8.31 15.53
N GLY A 41 -6.04 9.16 14.52
CA GLY A 41 -5.86 10.63 14.63
C GLY A 41 -4.41 11.11 14.64
N GLY A 42 -3.42 10.22 14.40
CA GLY A 42 -2.01 10.58 14.24
C GLY A 42 -1.65 11.07 12.84
N PRO A 43 -0.41 11.54 12.65
CA PRO A 43 0.07 11.91 11.33
C PRO A 43 0.01 10.69 10.40
N SER A 44 -0.66 10.87 9.28
CA SER A 44 -0.81 9.86 8.24
C SER A 44 0.03 10.23 7.05
N SER A 45 0.78 9.28 6.48
CA SER A 45 1.49 9.49 5.22
C SER A 45 0.91 8.60 4.14
N ARG A 46 0.72 9.15 2.93
CA ARG A 46 0.25 8.40 1.77
C ARG A 46 1.40 8.08 0.85
N ARG A 47 1.39 6.87 0.30
CA ARG A 47 2.39 6.42 -0.66
C ARG A 47 1.77 5.44 -1.63
N TRP A 48 2.15 5.58 -2.90
CA TRP A 48 1.90 4.57 -3.93
C TRP A 48 2.92 3.44 -3.81
N MET A 49 2.45 2.21 -3.84
CA MET A 49 3.28 1.01 -3.89
C MET A 49 2.86 0.08 -5.02
N SER A 50 3.77 -0.80 -5.42
CA SER A 50 3.48 -1.84 -6.40
C SER A 50 2.51 -2.91 -5.86
N THR A 51 1.87 -3.65 -6.75
CA THR A 51 1.02 -4.79 -6.35
C THR A 51 1.79 -5.82 -5.52
N THR A 52 3.04 -6.11 -5.90
CA THR A 52 3.87 -7.10 -5.19
C THR A 52 4.14 -6.68 -3.75
N GLU A 53 4.59 -5.44 -3.52
CA GLU A 53 4.80 -4.92 -2.16
C GLU A 53 3.50 -4.92 -1.35
N PHE A 54 2.36 -4.66 -2.00
CA PHE A 54 1.04 -4.66 -1.36
C PHE A 54 0.65 -6.06 -0.91
N GLU A 55 0.79 -7.06 -1.78
CA GLU A 55 0.48 -8.47 -1.49
C GLU A 55 1.36 -9.02 -0.37
N GLU A 56 2.66 -8.69 -0.33
CA GLU A 56 3.55 -9.09 0.77
C GLU A 56 3.09 -8.52 2.12
N LEU A 57 2.69 -7.26 2.16
CA LEU A 57 2.20 -6.61 3.37
C LEU A 57 0.77 -7.09 3.75
N LEU A 58 -0.05 -7.46 2.77
CA LEU A 58 -1.36 -8.06 2.98
C LEU A 58 -1.24 -9.47 3.57
N ASP A 59 -0.37 -10.31 3.03
CA ASP A 59 -0.07 -11.66 3.55
C ASP A 59 0.48 -11.60 4.98
N ALA A 60 1.38 -10.65 5.25
CA ALA A 60 1.87 -10.35 6.59
C ALA A 60 0.82 -9.73 7.54
N ARG A 61 -0.44 -9.56 7.08
CA ARG A 61 -1.56 -8.95 7.81
C ARG A 61 -1.23 -7.56 8.36
N LYS A 62 -0.48 -6.78 7.60
CA LYS A 62 -0.09 -5.40 7.94
C LYS A 62 -0.99 -4.35 7.32
N ILE A 63 -1.79 -4.72 6.31
CA ILE A 63 -2.71 -3.84 5.59
C ILE A 63 -4.14 -4.28 5.84
N GLU A 64 -5.00 -3.33 6.19
CA GLU A 64 -6.44 -3.48 6.11
C GLU A 64 -6.93 -3.01 4.73
N CYS A 65 -7.57 -3.93 4.03
CA CYS A 65 -8.15 -3.71 2.71
C CYS A 65 -9.59 -3.21 2.87
N ASP A 66 -9.75 -1.88 2.96
CA ASP A 66 -11.07 -1.23 3.09
C ASP A 66 -11.77 -1.10 1.72
N LEU A 67 -10.99 -1.14 0.63
CA LEU A 67 -11.49 -1.33 -0.71
C LEU A 67 -11.85 -2.81 -0.86
N GLY A 68 -13.10 -3.16 -0.55
CA GLY A 68 -13.63 -4.51 -0.77
C GLY A 68 -13.23 -5.06 -2.14
N THR A 69 -13.17 -6.39 -2.28
CA THR A 69 -12.82 -7.12 -3.52
C THR A 69 -13.82 -6.82 -4.65
N GLY A 70 -13.87 -5.58 -5.10
CA GLY A 70 -14.58 -5.10 -6.25
C GLY A 70 -13.68 -5.35 -7.44
N ASP A 71 -13.79 -6.56 -7.97
CA ASP A 71 -13.46 -6.86 -9.35
C ASP A 71 -14.21 -5.85 -10.22
N GLY A 72 -13.50 -4.84 -10.70
CA GLY A 72 -13.98 -3.94 -11.73
C GLY A 72 -13.88 -4.66 -13.06
N VAL A 73 -14.99 -5.32 -13.44
CA VAL A 73 -15.27 -5.80 -14.80
C VAL A 73 -15.14 -4.70 -15.85
#